data_AF-A0A9E5ESQ1-F1
#
_entry.id   AF-A0A9E5ESQ1-F1
#
_cell.length_a   1.000
_cell.length_b   1.000
_cell.length_c   1.000
_cell.angle_alpha   90.00
_cell.angle_beta   90.00
_cell.angle_gamma   90.00
#
_symmetry.space_group_name_H-M   'P 1'
#
loop_
_entity.id
_entity.type
_entity.pdbx_description
1 polymer ?
#
loop_
_entity_poly.entity_id
_entity_poly.type
_entity_poly.pdbx_seq_one_letter_code
_entity_poly.pdbx_strand_id
1 'polypeptide(L)'
;MARTLTLMFRRDPSKDRLEEKIPFEGYNILWPDGTAAELAIDALCKHGQRLLGLGKYLQGCNEKMIDMKFFPLKGKDDPLTRLPGYRVRRFYLHRQDNAGRVHFFDGTPTSVVTQIGRDEVEVVEWLGLDTMTENEIQWFDLAATPSEADFRTQSDQDKVVAASEEVKSYLETTWDKTLAESSWQRR
;
A
#
# COMPACT_ATOMS: atom_id res chain seq x y z
N MET A 1 13.16 -13.32 -11.89
CA MET A 1 11.95 -13.52 -11.06
C MET A 1 11.53 -12.15 -10.53
N ALA A 2 10.23 -11.90 -10.35
CA ALA A 2 9.76 -10.63 -9.81
C ALA A 2 10.03 -10.56 -8.30
N ARG A 3 10.45 -9.39 -7.81
CA ARG A 3 10.50 -9.06 -6.39
C ARG A 3 9.25 -8.26 -6.03
N THR A 4 8.63 -8.57 -4.89
CA THR A 4 7.37 -7.93 -4.49
C THR A 4 7.54 -7.29 -3.13
N LEU A 5 7.11 -6.04 -3.01
CA LEU A 5 6.97 -5.33 -1.74
C LEU A 5 5.48 -5.04 -1.53
N THR A 6 4.91 -5.52 -0.43
CA THR A 6 3.48 -5.33 -0.14
C THR A 6 3.30 -4.22 0.90
N LEU A 7 2.45 -3.25 0.58
CA LEU A 7 2.22 -2.06 1.40
C LEU A 7 0.73 -1.79 1.55
N MET A 8 0.35 -1.26 2.71
CA MET A 8 -1.00 -0.77 2.98
C MET A 8 -1.06 0.73 2.68
N PHE A 9 -2.04 1.11 1.86
CA PHE A 9 -2.39 2.51 1.60
C PHE A 9 -3.62 2.84 2.43
N ARG A 10 -3.47 3.70 3.43
CA ARG A 10 -4.58 4.21 4.26
C ARG A 10 -4.90 5.64 3.86
N ARG A 11 -6.15 5.92 3.49
CA ARG A 11 -6.61 7.25 3.07
C ARG A 11 -6.37 8.28 4.16
N ASP A 12 -5.82 9.43 3.78
CA ASP A 12 -5.59 10.57 4.65
C ASP A 12 -5.95 11.88 3.94
N PRO A 13 -7.17 12.43 4.16
CA PRO A 13 -7.62 13.66 3.52
C PRO A 13 -6.76 14.88 3.83
N SER A 14 -6.03 14.89 4.95
CA SER A 14 -5.14 16.00 5.29
C SER A 14 -3.94 16.11 4.33
N LYS A 15 -3.64 15.02 3.61
CA LYS A 15 -2.56 14.93 2.62
C LYS A 15 -3.05 15.13 1.18
N ASP A 16 -4.32 15.49 1.00
CA ASP A 16 -4.85 15.82 -0.32
C ASP A 16 -4.14 17.05 -0.88
N ARG A 17 -3.87 17.01 -2.19
CA ARG A 17 -3.17 18.09 -2.88
C ARG A 17 -3.77 18.35 -4.24
N LEU A 18 -3.60 19.59 -4.71
CA LEU A 18 -4.00 20.02 -6.03
C LEU A 18 -2.74 20.45 -6.78
N GLU A 19 -2.36 19.70 -7.82
CA GLU A 19 -1.27 20.07 -8.71
C GLU A 19 -1.83 20.25 -10.13
N GLU A 20 -1.55 21.38 -10.78
CA GLU A 20 -1.99 21.65 -12.16
C GLU A 20 -3.50 21.45 -12.41
N LYS A 21 -4.34 21.74 -11.39
CA LYS A 21 -5.80 21.51 -11.38
C LYS A 21 -6.24 20.05 -11.33
N ILE A 22 -5.32 19.12 -11.09
CA ILE A 22 -5.62 17.70 -10.88
C ILE A 22 -5.62 17.44 -9.36
N PRO A 23 -6.74 16.96 -8.78
CA PRO A 23 -6.78 16.55 -7.38
C PRO A 23 -6.06 15.21 -7.21
N PHE A 24 -5.24 15.10 -6.17
CA PHE A 24 -4.58 13.88 -5.75
C PHE A 24 -5.01 13.53 -4.34
N GLU A 25 -5.57 12.33 -4.18
CA GLU A 25 -5.89 11.78 -2.87
C GLU A 25 -4.60 11.45 -2.10
N GLY A 26 -4.53 11.93 -0.86
CA GLY A 26 -3.46 11.64 0.08
C GLY A 26 -3.65 10.30 0.79
N TYR A 27 -2.54 9.58 0.99
CA TYR A 27 -2.51 8.32 1.72
C TYR A 27 -1.31 8.25 2.65
N ASN A 28 -1.49 7.57 3.78
CA ASN A 28 -0.43 7.03 4.61
C ASN A 28 -0.01 5.68 4.02
N ILE A 29 1.30 5.50 3.83
CA ILE A 29 1.88 4.25 3.36
C ILE A 29 2.40 3.52 4.60
N LEU A 30 1.90 2.32 4.81
CA LEU A 30 2.16 1.52 6.00
C LEU A 30 2.66 0.14 5.57
N TRP A 31 3.47 -0.48 6.41
CA TRP A 31 3.79 -1.89 6.31
C TRP A 31 2.52 -2.74 6.58
N PRO A 32 2.50 -4.02 6.17
CA PRO A 32 1.36 -4.91 6.42
C PRO A 32 0.98 -5.07 7.90
N ASP A 33 1.92 -4.81 8.82
CA ASP A 33 1.69 -4.82 10.28
C ASP A 33 1.08 -3.49 10.81
N GLY A 34 0.89 -2.51 9.94
CA GLY A 34 0.32 -1.20 10.25
C GLY A 34 1.33 -0.15 10.72
N THR A 35 2.62 -0.49 10.83
CA THR A 35 3.67 0.49 11.13
C THR A 35 3.89 1.41 9.93
N ALA A 36 4.38 2.63 10.18
CA ALA A 36 4.66 3.57 9.10
C ALA A 36 5.82 3.05 8.24
N ALA A 37 5.63 3.01 6.91
CA ALA A 37 6.73 2.85 5.99
C ALA A 37 7.35 4.25 5.80
N GLU A 38 8.51 4.49 6.40
CA GLU A 38 9.11 5.81 6.48
C GLU A 38 10.17 6.00 5.39
N LEU A 39 9.86 5.98 4.07
CA LEU A 39 10.87 6.33 3.03
C LEU A 39 10.42 6.43 1.57
N ALA A 40 11.43 6.58 0.66
CA ALA A 40 11.50 6.80 -0.80
C ALA A 40 10.31 6.31 -1.67
N ILE A 41 9.57 5.34 -1.17
CA ILE A 41 8.31 4.85 -1.72
C ILE A 41 7.25 5.94 -1.76
N ASP A 42 7.21 6.90 -0.83
CA ASP A 42 6.26 8.02 -0.90
C ASP A 42 6.42 8.83 -2.20
N ALA A 43 7.67 9.12 -2.59
CA ALA A 43 7.95 9.75 -3.88
C ALA A 43 7.57 8.83 -5.07
N LEU A 44 7.86 7.52 -4.98
CA LEU A 44 7.53 6.54 -6.01
C LEU A 44 6.01 6.38 -6.16
N CYS A 45 5.25 6.43 -5.08
CA CYS A 45 3.81 6.26 -5.01
C CYS A 45 3.05 7.53 -5.41
N LYS A 46 3.58 8.71 -5.07
CA LYS A 46 3.12 9.99 -5.62
C LYS A 46 3.19 10.01 -7.15
N HIS A 47 4.30 9.52 -7.72
CA HIS A 47 4.41 9.31 -9.16
C HIS A 47 3.54 8.12 -9.63
N GLY A 48 3.44 7.07 -8.83
CA GLY A 48 2.75 5.81 -9.10
C GLY A 48 1.24 5.95 -9.27
N GLN A 49 0.57 6.87 -8.57
CA GLN A 49 -0.84 7.21 -8.79
C GLN A 49 -1.14 7.48 -10.27
N ARG A 50 -0.28 8.25 -10.93
CA ARG A 50 -0.39 8.54 -12.37
C ARG A 50 0.26 7.47 -13.24
N LEU A 51 1.50 7.08 -12.90
CA LEU A 51 2.33 6.24 -13.77
C LEU A 51 1.89 4.78 -13.79
N LEU A 52 1.49 4.24 -12.64
CA LEU A 52 1.14 2.83 -12.43
C LEU A 52 -0.38 2.62 -12.30
N GLY A 53 -1.17 3.70 -12.34
CA GLY A 53 -2.64 3.62 -12.25
C GLY A 53 -3.15 3.24 -10.87
N LEU A 54 -2.36 3.47 -9.81
CA LEU A 54 -2.74 3.18 -8.41
C LEU A 54 -4.07 3.83 -8.04
N GLY A 55 -4.37 5.04 -8.55
CA GLY A 55 -5.60 5.75 -8.24
C GLY A 55 -6.87 4.93 -8.50
N LYS A 56 -6.90 4.11 -9.55
CA LYS A 56 -8.06 3.24 -9.85
C LYS A 56 -8.34 2.23 -8.74
N TYR A 57 -7.29 1.75 -8.07
CA TYR A 57 -7.42 0.71 -7.03
C TYR A 57 -7.65 1.28 -5.63
N LEU A 58 -7.28 2.55 -5.43
CA LEU A 58 -7.42 3.23 -4.14
C LEU A 58 -8.69 4.08 -4.04
N GLN A 59 -9.30 4.44 -5.18
CA GLN A 59 -10.49 5.29 -5.22
C GLN A 59 -11.63 4.70 -4.38
N GLY A 60 -12.11 5.50 -3.41
CA GLY A 60 -13.21 5.12 -2.52
C GLY A 60 -12.85 4.08 -1.45
N CYS A 61 -11.58 3.68 -1.35
CA CYS A 61 -11.10 2.80 -0.29
C CYS A 61 -10.50 3.61 0.86
N ASN A 62 -10.91 3.31 2.10
CA ASN A 62 -10.23 3.84 3.29
C ASN A 62 -8.87 3.18 3.49
N GLU A 63 -8.74 1.90 3.16
CA GLU A 63 -7.50 1.14 3.21
C GLU A 63 -7.42 0.15 2.05
N LYS A 64 -6.22 -0.05 1.50
CA LYS A 64 -6.00 -1.06 0.46
C LYS A 64 -4.56 -1.60 0.49
N MET A 65 -4.42 -2.92 0.44
CA MET A 65 -3.14 -3.59 0.23
C MET A 65 -2.75 -3.58 -1.25
N ILE A 66 -1.51 -3.21 -1.52
CA ILE A 66 -0.94 -3.09 -2.86
C ILE A 66 0.39 -3.83 -2.90
N ASP A 67 0.54 -4.67 -3.91
CA ASP A 67 1.81 -5.29 -4.27
C ASP A 67 2.55 -4.41 -5.28
N MET A 68 3.71 -3.89 -4.86
CA MET A 68 4.66 -3.22 -5.73
C MET A 68 5.61 -4.26 -6.32
N LYS A 69 5.44 -4.54 -7.63
CA LYS A 69 6.15 -5.61 -8.34
C LYS A 69 7.31 -5.04 -9.14
N PHE A 70 8.52 -5.45 -8.79
CA PHE A 70 9.78 -5.09 -9.42
C PHE A 70 10.27 -6.25 -10.29
N PHE A 71 10.45 -6.00 -11.58
CA PHE A 71 10.93 -6.98 -12.55
C PHE A 71 12.31 -6.55 -13.04
N PRO A 72 13.42 -7.15 -12.54
CA PRO A 72 14.75 -6.82 -13.03
C PRO A 72 14.89 -7.26 -14.50
N LEU A 73 15.54 -6.42 -15.30
CA LEU A 73 15.79 -6.65 -16.72
C LEU A 73 17.29 -6.77 -16.97
N LYS A 74 17.65 -7.46 -18.06
CA LYS A 74 19.05 -7.56 -18.49
C LYS A 74 19.53 -6.27 -19.12
N GLY A 75 18.62 -5.49 -19.70
CA GLY A 75 18.96 -4.22 -20.33
C GLY A 75 17.74 -3.43 -20.79
N LYS A 76 18.02 -2.25 -21.34
CA LYS A 76 17.02 -1.29 -21.83
C LYS A 76 16.09 -1.86 -22.89
N ASP A 77 16.61 -2.75 -23.74
CA ASP A 77 15.93 -3.24 -24.94
C ASP A 77 15.13 -4.54 -24.72
N ASP A 78 15.10 -5.06 -23.48
CA ASP A 78 14.28 -6.22 -23.15
C ASP A 78 12.80 -5.95 -23.46
N PRO A 79 11.99 -6.94 -23.85
CA PRO A 79 10.56 -6.73 -24.02
C PRO A 79 9.92 -6.20 -22.73
N LEU A 80 8.95 -5.28 -22.85
CA LEU A 80 8.19 -4.81 -21.68
C LEU A 80 7.45 -5.97 -21.03
N THR A 81 7.60 -6.11 -19.72
CA THR A 81 6.88 -7.10 -18.92
C THR A 81 5.38 -6.94 -19.13
N ARG A 82 4.71 -8.04 -19.51
CA ARG A 82 3.26 -8.04 -19.75
C ARG A 82 2.51 -8.50 -18.51
N LEU A 83 1.70 -7.61 -17.95
CA LEU A 83 0.82 -7.90 -16.83
C LEU A 83 -0.62 -7.49 -17.20
N PRO A 84 -1.48 -8.43 -17.64
CA PRO A 84 -2.81 -8.12 -18.15
C PRO A 84 -3.66 -7.32 -17.17
N GLY A 85 -4.24 -6.20 -17.63
CA GLY A 85 -5.09 -5.34 -16.81
C GLY A 85 -4.34 -4.34 -15.90
N TYR A 86 -3.01 -4.36 -15.91
CA TYR A 86 -2.18 -3.51 -15.07
C TYR A 86 -1.22 -2.65 -15.89
N ARG A 87 -0.94 -1.44 -15.41
CA ARG A 87 0.07 -0.58 -16.04
C ARG A 87 1.46 -1.02 -15.58
N VAL A 88 2.33 -1.22 -16.55
CA VAL A 88 3.75 -1.51 -16.35
C VAL A 88 4.56 -0.36 -16.92
N ARG A 89 5.57 0.10 -16.18
CA ARG A 89 6.46 1.20 -16.60
C ARG A 89 7.91 0.82 -16.39
N ARG A 90 8.75 1.23 -17.34
CA ARG A 90 10.19 0.97 -17.33
C ARG A 90 10.97 2.13 -16.74
N PHE A 91 11.94 1.78 -15.91
CA PHE A 91 12.87 2.69 -15.26
C PHE A 91 14.27 2.07 -15.22
N TYR A 92 15.24 2.84 -14.75
CA TYR A 92 16.49 2.26 -14.27
C TYR A 92 16.86 2.84 -12.90
N LEU A 93 17.56 2.03 -12.13
CA LEU A 93 18.17 2.41 -10.86
C LEU A 93 19.66 2.61 -11.13
N HIS A 94 20.21 3.75 -10.72
CA HIS A 94 21.64 4.04 -10.82
C HIS A 94 22.24 4.13 -9.43
N ARG A 95 23.28 3.32 -9.18
CA ARG A 95 24.00 3.27 -7.92
C ARG A 95 25.08 4.35 -7.88
N GLN A 96 25.06 5.21 -6.87
CA GLN A 96 26.13 6.18 -6.58
C GLN A 96 26.40 6.24 -5.07
N ASP A 97 27.65 6.09 -4.65
CA ASP A 97 28.13 6.10 -3.27
C ASP A 97 27.49 5.09 -2.35
N ASN A 98 26.50 5.46 -1.54
CA ASN A 98 25.62 4.57 -0.76
C ASN A 98 24.13 4.74 -1.12
N ALA A 99 23.84 5.39 -2.24
CA ALA A 99 22.50 5.65 -2.71
C ALA A 99 22.19 4.97 -4.05
N GLY A 100 20.92 4.69 -4.27
CA GLY A 100 20.34 4.36 -5.57
C GLY A 100 19.31 5.41 -5.94
N ARG A 101 19.42 5.99 -7.13
CA ARG A 101 18.41 6.91 -7.67
C ARG A 101 17.65 6.25 -8.81
N VAL A 102 16.32 6.37 -8.79
CA VAL A 102 15.48 5.93 -9.91
C VAL A 102 15.41 7.01 -10.97
N HIS A 103 15.55 6.60 -12.23
CA HIS A 103 15.43 7.44 -13.41
C HIS A 103 14.35 6.91 -14.35
N PHE A 104 13.71 7.83 -15.06
CA PHE A 104 12.84 7.51 -16.20
C PHE A 104 13.63 6.88 -17.34
N PHE A 105 12.91 6.21 -18.25
CA PHE A 105 13.49 5.56 -19.44
C PHE A 105 14.33 6.49 -20.33
N ASP A 106 14.00 7.79 -20.34
CA ASP A 106 14.71 8.82 -21.11
C ASP A 106 15.97 9.36 -20.43
N GLY A 107 16.26 8.92 -19.19
CA GLY A 107 17.40 9.39 -18.40
C GLY A 107 17.05 10.42 -17.33
N THR A 108 15.86 11.00 -17.36
CA THR A 108 15.46 12.04 -16.41
C THR A 108 15.42 11.48 -14.98
N PRO A 109 16.14 12.07 -14.01
CA PRO A 109 16.12 11.62 -12.62
C PRO A 109 14.73 11.83 -12.00
N THR A 110 14.28 10.86 -11.21
CA THR A 110 13.12 11.05 -10.34
C THR A 110 13.55 11.57 -8.96
N SER A 111 12.59 11.96 -8.13
CA SER A 111 12.85 12.28 -6.73
C SER A 111 13.04 11.05 -5.83
N VAL A 112 12.95 9.83 -6.38
CA VAL A 112 13.09 8.59 -5.61
C VAL A 112 14.56 8.26 -5.45
N VAL A 113 15.04 8.35 -4.21
CA VAL A 113 16.41 8.00 -3.81
C VAL A 113 16.33 7.11 -2.58
N THR A 114 17.04 5.99 -2.60
CA THR A 114 17.17 5.06 -1.48
C THR A 114 18.63 4.98 -1.03
N GLN A 115 18.90 5.01 0.27
CA GLN A 115 20.24 4.99 0.89
C GLN A 115 20.47 3.72 1.71
N ILE A 116 21.51 2.96 1.33
CA ILE A 116 21.96 1.78 2.07
C ILE A 116 22.42 2.19 3.48
N GLY A 117 21.93 1.47 4.49
CA GLY A 117 22.29 1.67 5.90
C GLY A 117 21.56 2.82 6.61
N ARG A 118 20.73 3.57 5.87
CA ARG A 118 19.80 4.56 6.42
C ARG A 118 18.35 4.12 6.24
N ASP A 119 18.06 3.57 5.07
CA ASP A 119 16.71 3.23 4.67
C ASP A 119 16.33 1.81 5.07
N GLU A 120 15.02 1.49 5.09
CA GLU A 120 14.55 0.17 5.52
C GLU A 120 15.13 -0.92 4.61
N VAL A 121 15.63 -1.98 5.26
CA VAL A 121 16.38 -3.03 4.59
C VAL A 121 15.53 -3.73 3.54
N GLU A 122 14.23 -3.88 3.80
CA GLU A 122 13.25 -4.49 2.90
C GLU A 122 13.14 -3.71 1.58
N VAL A 123 13.26 -2.39 1.61
CA VAL A 123 13.22 -1.54 0.41
C VAL A 123 14.52 -1.64 -0.37
N VAL A 124 15.65 -1.62 0.34
CA VAL A 124 16.99 -1.77 -0.26
C VAL A 124 17.09 -3.12 -1.00
N GLU A 125 16.71 -4.21 -0.34
CA GLU A 125 16.72 -5.57 -0.90
C GLU A 125 15.71 -5.73 -2.06
N TRP A 126 14.50 -5.16 -1.92
CA TRP A 126 13.49 -5.20 -2.97
C TRP A 126 13.95 -4.50 -4.27
N LEU A 127 14.64 -3.36 -4.13
CA LEU A 127 15.30 -2.70 -5.26
C LEU A 127 16.52 -3.47 -5.77
N GLY A 128 17.12 -4.32 -4.94
CA GLY A 128 18.39 -5.01 -5.21
C GLY A 128 19.61 -4.11 -5.07
N LEU A 129 19.45 -2.97 -4.39
CA LEU A 129 20.46 -1.93 -4.33
C LEU A 129 21.73 -2.39 -3.58
N ASP A 130 21.56 -3.28 -2.61
CA ASP A 130 22.61 -3.96 -1.84
C ASP A 130 23.49 -4.89 -2.68
N THR A 131 22.96 -5.41 -3.79
CA THR A 131 23.70 -6.30 -4.70
C THR A 131 24.40 -5.56 -5.84
N MET A 132 24.11 -4.27 -6.02
CA MET A 132 24.70 -3.46 -7.09
C MET A 132 26.10 -2.96 -6.72
N THR A 133 26.97 -2.97 -7.72
CA THR A 133 28.29 -2.36 -7.67
C THR A 133 28.23 -0.84 -7.89
N GLU A 134 29.28 -0.14 -7.51
CA GLU A 134 29.36 1.32 -7.64
C GLU A 134 29.26 1.77 -9.11
N ASN A 135 28.43 2.79 -9.38
CA ASN A 135 28.07 3.27 -10.73
C ASN A 135 27.31 2.25 -11.61
N GLU A 136 26.83 1.15 -11.05
CA GLU A 136 26.03 0.18 -11.79
C GLU A 136 24.63 0.74 -12.12
N ILE A 137 24.12 0.34 -13.28
CA ILE A 137 22.75 0.62 -13.72
C ILE A 137 21.97 -0.69 -13.79
N GLN A 138 20.85 -0.76 -13.08
CA GLN A 138 19.89 -1.87 -13.16
C GLN A 138 18.61 -1.39 -13.83
N TRP A 139 18.30 -1.93 -15.00
CA TRP A 139 17.03 -1.72 -15.68
C TRP A 139 15.92 -2.56 -15.03
N PHE A 140 14.72 -2.00 -14.94
CA PHE A 140 13.58 -2.72 -14.39
C PHE A 140 12.24 -2.24 -14.94
N ASP A 141 11.28 -3.15 -14.95
CA ASP A 141 9.87 -2.82 -15.08
C ASP A 141 9.23 -2.80 -13.69
N LEU A 142 8.32 -1.85 -13.47
CA LEU A 142 7.58 -1.66 -12.23
C LEU A 142 6.08 -1.69 -12.51
N ALA A 143 5.35 -2.40 -11.66
CA ALA A 143 3.89 -2.43 -11.67
C ALA A 143 3.35 -2.37 -10.25
N ALA A 144 2.10 -1.93 -10.11
CA ALA A 144 1.35 -2.02 -8.87
C ALA A 144 0.06 -2.79 -9.10
N THR A 145 -0.23 -3.77 -8.24
CA THR A 145 -1.46 -4.56 -8.28
C THR A 145 -2.11 -4.59 -6.91
N PRO A 146 -3.45 -4.72 -6.80
CA PRO A 146 -4.07 -5.14 -5.56
C PRO A 146 -3.38 -6.40 -5.03
N SER A 147 -3.10 -6.42 -3.74
CA SER A 147 -2.56 -7.63 -3.10
C SER A 147 -3.68 -8.65 -2.91
N GLU A 148 -3.32 -9.93 -3.02
CA GLU A 148 -4.16 -11.05 -2.60
C GLU A 148 -4.02 -11.34 -1.10
N ALA A 149 -3.08 -10.66 -0.41
CA ALA A 149 -2.95 -10.75 1.04
C ALA A 149 -4.24 -10.23 1.71
N ASP A 150 -5.00 -11.15 2.29
CA ASP A 150 -6.32 -10.90 2.82
C ASP A 150 -6.34 -9.88 3.97
N PHE A 151 -7.40 -9.08 3.94
CA PHE A 151 -7.82 -8.14 4.96
C PHE A 151 -8.00 -8.84 6.32
N ARG A 152 -7.02 -8.76 7.22
CA ARG A 152 -7.34 -8.81 8.65
C ARG A 152 -7.78 -7.42 9.10
N THR A 153 -9.06 -7.10 8.85
CA THR A 153 -10.01 -6.44 9.77
C THR A 153 -11.22 -5.89 8.99
N GLN A 154 -12.25 -6.72 8.84
CA GLN A 154 -13.64 -6.22 8.70
C GLN A 154 -14.64 -7.23 9.29
N SER A 155 -14.28 -8.53 9.39
CA SER A 155 -15.17 -9.55 9.98
C SER A 155 -15.32 -9.47 11.50
N ASP A 156 -14.42 -8.79 12.22
CA ASP A 156 -14.44 -8.78 13.68
C ASP A 156 -15.11 -7.52 14.25
N GLN A 157 -15.14 -6.40 13.52
CA GLN A 157 -15.94 -5.23 13.96
C GLN A 157 -17.43 -5.45 13.71
N ASP A 158 -17.82 -6.07 12.58
CA ASP A 158 -19.23 -6.40 12.33
C ASP A 158 -19.73 -7.51 13.26
N LYS A 159 -18.86 -8.46 13.66
CA LYS A 159 -19.21 -9.45 14.69
C LYS A 159 -19.33 -8.85 16.09
N VAL A 160 -18.48 -7.88 16.46
CA VAL A 160 -18.58 -7.22 17.77
C VAL A 160 -19.80 -6.30 17.82
N VAL A 161 -20.15 -5.61 16.73
CA VAL A 161 -21.37 -4.79 16.67
C VAL A 161 -22.61 -5.66 16.65
N ALA A 162 -22.68 -6.71 15.83
CA ALA A 162 -23.80 -7.65 15.82
C ALA A 162 -23.97 -8.40 17.15
N ALA A 163 -22.88 -8.84 17.77
CA ALA A 163 -22.94 -9.45 19.11
C ALA A 163 -23.37 -8.43 20.18
N SER A 164 -23.02 -7.15 20.05
CA SER A 164 -23.46 -6.11 20.99
C SER A 164 -24.95 -5.76 20.83
N GLU A 165 -25.49 -5.84 19.61
CA GLU A 165 -26.91 -5.63 19.34
C GLU A 165 -27.76 -6.84 19.75
N GLU A 166 -27.29 -8.07 19.52
CA GLU A 166 -27.93 -9.29 20.05
C GLU A 166 -27.93 -9.33 21.57
N VAL A 167 -26.83 -8.95 22.23
CA VAL A 167 -26.76 -8.91 23.70
C VAL A 167 -27.67 -7.82 24.28
N LYS A 168 -27.81 -6.65 23.63
CA LYS A 168 -28.79 -5.63 24.03
C LYS A 168 -30.23 -6.12 23.88
N SER A 169 -30.57 -6.74 22.75
CA SER A 169 -31.90 -7.31 22.50
C SER A 169 -32.26 -8.42 23.50
N TYR A 170 -31.29 -9.27 23.86
CA TYR A 170 -31.49 -10.34 24.84
C TYR A 170 -31.70 -9.79 26.26
N LEU A 171 -30.97 -8.74 26.63
CA LEU A 171 -31.14 -8.07 27.93
C LEU A 171 -32.49 -7.35 28.01
N GLU A 172 -32.91 -6.61 26.99
CA GLU A 172 -34.22 -5.94 26.99
C GLU A 172 -35.38 -6.94 27.11
N THR A 173 -35.30 -8.08 26.41
CA THR A 173 -36.33 -9.13 26.49
C THR A 173 -36.32 -9.94 27.79
N THR A 174 -35.19 -10.03 28.51
CA THR A 174 -35.14 -10.68 29.83
C THR A 174 -35.56 -9.76 30.98
N TRP A 175 -35.29 -8.46 30.87
CA TRP A 175 -35.77 -7.46 31.85
C TRP A 175 -37.31 -7.30 31.81
N ASP A 176 -37.93 -7.30 30.63
CA ASP A 176 -39.39 -7.23 30.50
C ASP A 176 -40.11 -8.48 31.05
N LYS A 177 -39.49 -9.66 30.95
CA LYS A 177 -40.05 -10.91 31.51
C LYS A 177 -39.95 -10.97 33.03
N THR A 178 -38.85 -10.47 33.61
CA THR A 178 -38.64 -10.51 35.07
C THR A 178 -39.51 -9.49 35.82
N LEU A 179 -39.84 -8.35 35.20
CA LEU A 179 -40.80 -7.38 35.76
C LEU A 179 -42.25 -7.86 35.66
N ALA A 180 -42.61 -8.60 34.61
CA ALA A 180 -43.96 -9.17 34.44
C ALA A 180 -44.26 -10.31 35.44
N GLU A 181 -43.24 -11.09 35.83
CA GLU A 181 -43.42 -12.19 36.80
C GLU A 181 -43.39 -11.71 38.27
N SER A 182 -42.75 -10.58 38.57
CA SER A 182 -42.68 -10.04 39.94
C SER A 182 -43.89 -9.18 40.34
N SER A 183 -44.76 -8.78 39.39
CA SER A 183 -46.02 -8.09 39.68
C SER A 183 -47.18 -9.01 40.10
N TRP A 184 -47.00 -10.34 40.07
CA TRP A 184 -48.03 -11.32 40.47
C TRP A 184 -47.86 -11.91 41.88
N GLN A 185 -46.81 -11.54 42.63
CA GLN A 185 -46.55 -12.06 43.98
C GLN A 185 -46.74 -11.05 45.13
N ARG A 186 -47.37 -9.88 44.88
CA ARG A 186 -47.84 -9.00 45.97
C ARG A 186 -49.36 -8.88 45.97
N ARG A 187 -50.02 -9.85 46.62
CA ARG A 187 -51.31 -9.68 47.30
C ARG A 187 -51.41 -10.67 48.44
#